data_AF-A0A813TCB6-F1
#
_entry.id   AF-A0A813TCB6-F1
#
_cell.length_a   1.000
_cell.length_b   1.000
_cell.length_c   1.000
_cell.angle_alpha   90.00
_cell.angle_beta   90.00
_cell.angle_gamma   90.00
#
_symmetry.space_group_name_H-M   'P 1'
#
loop_
_entity.id
_entity.type
_entity.pdbx_description
1 polymer ?
#
loop_
_entity_poly.entity_id
_entity_poly.type
_entity_poly.pdbx_seq_one_letter_code
_entity_poly.pdbx_strand_id
1 'polypeptide(L)'
;MKYGMICEDYLPKDFDKKSYQIKPFCISKFIYDGDTIDLGNEQKITVIFTPGNKPDSISLLDIQEHLLFVRDIFYPGPIYLYRP
;
A
#
# COMPACT_ATOMS: atom_id res chain seq x y z
N MET A 1 -4.74 -20.08 17.09
CA MET A 1 -4.76 -18.83 16.32
C MET A 1 -3.35 -18.60 15.80
N LYS A 2 -3.13 -18.61 14.48
CA LYS A 2 -1.80 -18.33 13.92
C LYS A 2 -1.52 -16.85 14.13
N TYR A 3 -0.53 -16.52 14.97
CA TYR A 3 0.01 -15.17 15.07
C TYR A 3 0.30 -14.68 13.64
N GLY A 4 -0.23 -13.50 13.27
CA GLY A 4 0.14 -12.86 12.01
C GLY A 4 1.66 -12.78 11.92
N MET A 5 2.21 -12.96 10.73
CA MET A 5 3.67 -12.93 10.54
C MET A 5 4.14 -11.48 10.68
N ILE A 6 4.80 -11.16 11.80
CA ILE A 6 5.44 -9.86 12.03
C ILE A 6 6.88 -9.97 11.53
N CYS A 7 7.29 -9.08 10.63
CA CYS A 7 8.69 -8.96 10.23
C CYS A 7 9.51 -8.40 11.40
N GLU A 8 10.49 -9.17 11.88
CA GLU A 8 11.17 -8.87 13.15
C GLU A 8 12.38 -7.93 13.01
N ASP A 9 12.90 -7.78 11.79
CA ASP A 9 14.21 -7.15 11.53
C ASP A 9 14.24 -5.63 11.82
N TYR A 10 13.08 -4.97 11.84
CA TYR A 10 12.97 -3.51 11.95
C TYR A 10 12.02 -3.04 13.05
N LEU A 11 11.79 -3.88 14.07
CA LEU A 11 10.92 -3.51 15.18
C LEU A 11 11.63 -2.59 16.19
N PRO A 12 10.92 -1.61 16.77
CA PRO A 12 11.41 -0.88 17.94
C PRO A 12 11.82 -1.83 19.07
N LYS A 13 12.85 -1.47 19.84
CA LYS A 13 13.38 -2.32 20.94
C LYS A 13 12.33 -2.66 22.01
N ASP A 14 11.35 -1.79 22.17
CA ASP A 14 10.25 -1.87 23.13
C ASP A 14 8.96 -2.44 22.51
N PHE A 15 9.01 -2.98 21.29
CA PHE A 15 7.86 -3.59 20.65
C PHE A 15 7.46 -4.91 21.34
N ASP A 16 6.25 -4.95 21.90
CA ASP A 16 5.67 -6.15 22.48
C ASP A 16 4.66 -6.82 21.54
N LYS A 17 5.05 -7.97 20.99
CA LYS A 17 4.21 -8.79 20.10
C LYS A 17 2.91 -9.23 20.75
N LYS A 18 2.87 -9.41 22.09
CA LYS A 18 1.68 -9.90 22.79
C LYS A 18 0.60 -8.82 22.95
N SER A 19 1.00 -7.55 23.03
CA SER A 19 0.08 -6.42 23.11
C SER A 19 -0.27 -5.82 21.75
N TYR A 20 0.43 -6.21 20.68
CA TYR A 20 0.10 -5.76 19.33
C TYR A 20 -1.30 -6.20 18.92
N GLN A 21 -2.15 -5.22 18.61
CA GLN A 21 -3.48 -5.41 18.06
C GLN A 21 -3.80 -4.28 17.09
N ILE A 22 -4.53 -4.59 16.02
CA ILE A 22 -5.09 -3.58 15.13
C ILE A 22 -6.26 -2.94 15.88
N LYS A 23 -6.15 -1.65 16.21
CA LYS A 23 -7.24 -0.90 16.85
C LYS A 23 -8.34 -0.61 15.83
N PRO A 24 -9.62 -0.62 16.24
CA PRO A 24 -10.70 -0.09 15.41
C PRO A 24 -10.40 1.36 15.02
N PHE A 25 -10.74 1.73 13.79
CA PHE A 25 -10.58 3.08 13.28
C PHE A 25 -11.84 3.51 12.51
N CYS A 26 -12.07 4.82 12.48
CA CYS A 26 -13.07 5.43 11.61
C CYS A 26 -12.37 6.05 10.40
N ILE A 27 -12.99 5.92 9.23
CA ILE A 27 -12.48 6.57 8.01
C ILE A 27 -12.59 8.08 8.21
N SER A 28 -11.44 8.76 8.18
CA SER A 28 -11.35 10.22 8.34
C SER A 28 -11.44 10.95 7.00
N LYS A 29 -10.93 10.33 5.93
CA LYS A 29 -10.91 10.90 4.57
C LYS A 29 -11.00 9.77 3.55
N PHE A 30 -11.81 9.99 2.51
CA PHE A 30 -11.76 9.24 1.27
C PHE A 30 -10.83 9.96 0.28
N ILE A 31 -10.11 9.17 -0.50
CA ILE A 31 -9.16 9.68 -1.50
C ILE A 31 -9.69 9.46 -2.91
N TYR A 32 -9.31 10.34 -3.82
CA TYR A 32 -9.68 10.32 -5.23
C TYR A 32 -8.45 10.44 -6.12
N ASP A 33 -8.65 10.31 -7.43
CA ASP A 33 -7.59 10.57 -8.40
C ASP A 33 -6.97 11.96 -8.20
N GLY A 34 -5.64 12.03 -8.26
CA GLY A 34 -4.88 13.26 -8.07
C GLY A 34 -4.73 13.72 -6.62
N ASP A 35 -5.39 13.09 -5.64
CA ASP A 35 -5.20 13.43 -4.22
C ASP A 35 -3.74 13.20 -3.79
N THR A 36 -3.30 14.01 -2.84
CA THR A 36 -1.98 13.85 -2.20
C THR A 36 -2.13 13.38 -0.76
N ILE A 37 -1.36 12.36 -0.40
CA ILE A 37 -1.18 11.85 0.96
C ILE A 37 0.15 12.38 1.47
N ASP A 38 0.11 13.16 2.55
CA ASP A 38 1.29 13.68 3.22
C ASP A 38 1.75 12.67 4.29
N LEU A 39 2.98 12.18 4.17
CA LEU A 39 3.58 11.22 5.12
C LEU A 39 4.46 11.93 6.17
N GLY A 40 4.51 13.26 6.18
CA GLY A 40 5.45 14.06 6.96
C GLY A 40 6.84 14.10 6.30
N ASN A 41 7.77 14.83 6.92
CA ASN A 41 9.15 15.01 6.43
C ASN A 41 9.22 15.46 4.95
N GLU A 42 8.28 16.32 4.54
CA GLU A 42 8.13 16.80 3.15
C GLU A 42 7.76 15.72 2.13
N GLN A 43 7.57 14.46 2.57
CA GLN A 43 7.23 13.33 1.74
C GLN A 43 5.75 13.35 1.37
N LYS A 44 5.49 13.37 0.06
CA LYS A 44 4.14 13.38 -0.50
C LYS A 44 3.97 12.27 -1.50
N ILE A 45 2.82 11.59 -1.41
CA ILE A 45 2.42 10.53 -2.33
C ILE A 45 1.18 10.97 -3.07
N THR A 46 1.24 10.94 -4.41
CA THR A 46 0.10 11.26 -5.27
C THR A 46 -0.67 9.98 -5.60
N VAL A 47 -1.99 10.04 -5.47
CA VAL A 47 -2.92 8.98 -5.85
C VAL A 47 -3.18 9.08 -7.36
N ILE A 48 -3.02 7.97 -8.07
CA ILE A 48 -3.38 7.84 -9.49
C ILE A 48 -4.41 6.74 -9.60
N PHE A 49 -5.61 7.05 -10.10
CA PHE A 49 -6.64 6.06 -10.32
C PHE A 49 -6.28 5.19 -11.51
N THR A 50 -6.16 3.88 -11.27
CA THR A 50 -5.70 2.89 -12.26
C THR A 50 -6.68 1.72 -12.37
N PRO A 51 -7.94 1.98 -12.75
CA PRO A 51 -8.95 0.94 -12.87
C PRO A 51 -8.56 -0.07 -13.96
N GLY A 52 -8.95 -1.34 -13.76
CA GLY A 52 -8.64 -2.43 -14.68
C GLY A 52 -8.90 -3.78 -14.04
N ASN A 53 -7.85 -4.45 -13.55
CA ASN A 53 -7.97 -5.72 -12.81
C ASN A 53 -8.92 -5.62 -11.61
N LYS A 54 -8.94 -4.46 -10.93
CA LYS A 54 -9.98 -4.09 -9.98
C LYS A 54 -10.56 -2.73 -10.39
N PRO A 55 -11.89 -2.54 -10.28
CA PRO A 55 -12.54 -1.30 -10.70
C PRO A 55 -12.15 -0.10 -9.82
N ASP A 56 -11.71 -0.35 -8.60
CA ASP A 56 -11.29 0.63 -7.59
C ASP A 56 -9.76 0.68 -7.40
N SER A 57 -8.99 0.19 -8.38
CA SER A 57 -7.54 0.18 -8.30
C SER A 57 -6.93 1.59 -8.32
N ILE A 58 -5.87 1.77 -7.52
CA ILE A 58 -5.03 2.96 -7.51
C ILE A 58 -3.56 2.56 -7.57
N SER A 59 -2.74 3.46 -8.10
CA SER A 59 -1.30 3.49 -7.96
C SER A 59 -0.88 4.67 -7.08
N LEU A 60 0.25 4.55 -6.41
CA LEU A 60 0.81 5.59 -5.55
C LEU A 60 2.14 6.07 -6.14
N LEU A 61 2.22 7.35 -6.48
CA LEU A 61 3.40 7.97 -7.06
C LEU A 61 4.14 8.77 -5.99
N ASP A 62 5.40 8.44 -5.81
CA ASP A 62 6.38 9.21 -5.05
C ASP A 62 7.35 9.86 -6.02
N ILE A 63 7.19 11.16 -6.23
CA ILE A 63 8.00 11.92 -7.19
C ILE A 63 9.42 12.15 -6.65
N GLN A 64 9.57 12.33 -5.33
CA GLN A 64 10.85 12.61 -4.70
C GLN A 64 11.78 11.41 -4.80
N GLU A 65 11.25 10.21 -4.58
CA GLU A 65 12.01 8.96 -4.64
C GLU A 65 11.98 8.29 -6.02
N HIS A 66 11.28 8.87 -7.00
CA HIS A 66 11.06 8.29 -8.33
C HIS A 66 10.45 6.87 -8.29
N LEU A 67 9.56 6.62 -7.32
CA LEU A 67 8.90 5.33 -7.12
C LEU A 67 7.45 5.39 -7.55
N LEU A 68 6.98 4.33 -8.21
CA LEU A 68 5.58 4.12 -8.53
C LEU A 68 5.14 2.76 -7.99
N PHE A 69 4.27 2.76 -6.99
CA PHE A 69 3.66 1.56 -6.45
C PHE A 69 2.40 1.22 -7.26
N VAL A 70 2.50 0.19 -8.10
CA VAL A 70 1.50 -0.17 -9.11
C VAL A 70 0.66 -1.40 -8.74
N ARG A 71 0.95 -2.05 -7.61
CA ARG A 71 0.32 -3.33 -7.21
C ARG A 71 0.39 -4.35 -8.37
N ASP A 72 -0.76 -4.85 -8.80
CA ASP A 72 -0.91 -5.98 -9.73
C ASP A 72 -1.25 -5.52 -11.16
N ILE A 73 -0.99 -4.25 -11.52
CA ILE A 73 -1.37 -3.71 -12.84
C ILE A 73 -0.24 -3.79 -13.87
N PHE A 74 1.01 -3.96 -13.44
CA PHE A 74 2.18 -3.98 -14.33
C PHE A 74 3.14 -5.10 -13.95
N TYR A 75 3.53 -5.88 -14.96
CA TYR A 75 4.51 -6.95 -14.84
C TYR A 75 5.53 -6.81 -15.97
N PRO A 76 6.84 -6.92 -15.70
CA PRO A 76 7.87 -6.79 -16.73
C PRO A 76 7.96 -8.00 -17.68
N GLY A 77 7.09 -9.00 -17.52
CA GLY A 77 7.13 -10.25 -18.26
C GLY A 77 5.75 -10.75 -18.70
N PRO A 78 5.70 -11.78 -19.56
CA PRO A 78 4.45 -12.33 -20.06
C PRO A 78 3.62 -12.94 -18.93
N ILE A 79 2.32 -12.66 -18.94
CA ILE A 79 1.33 -13.29 -18.08
C ILE A 79 0.67 -14.40 -18.89
N TYR A 80 0.84 -15.65 -18.47
CA TYR A 80 0.22 -16.80 -19.12
C TYR A 80 -1.13 -17.09 -18.48
N LEU A 81 -2.19 -17.04 -19.28
CA LEU A 81 -3.54 -17.42 -18.86
C LEU A 81 -3.88 -18.78 -19.46
N TYR A 82 -4.22 -19.76 -18.61
CA TYR A 82 -4.84 -20.99 -19.06
C TYR A 82 -6.35 -20.78 -19.21
N ARG A 83 -6.89 -21.10 -20.39
CA ARG A 83 -8.34 -21.21 -20.62
C ARG A 83 -8.61 -22.60 -21.21
N PRO A 84 -9.40 -23.46 -20.52
CA PRO A 84 -9.73 -24.79 -21.01
C PRO A 84 -10.51 -24.74 -22.33
#